data_AF-A0A6N8XNJ7-F1
#
_entry.id   AF-A0A6N8XNJ7-F1
#
_cell.length_a   1.000
_cell.length_b   1.000
_cell.length_c   1.000
_cell.angle_alpha   90.00
_cell.angle_beta   90.00
_cell.angle_gamma   90.00
#
_symmetry.space_group_name_H-M   'P 1'
#
loop_
_entity.id
_entity.type
_entity.pdbx_description
1 polymer ?
#
loop_
_entity_poly.entity_id
_entity_poly.type
_entity_poly.pdbx_seq_one_letter_code
_entity_poly.pdbx_strand_id
1 'polypeptide(L)'
;MSAFDEDSAQEGVPGRAVVALFFLVFGVGGLALMPYQTGTSPGDEGWFTQPWLMPLLTLGLLGAASLIYVVALWRNGEFAREKMSGAALAGEAWIWLKSAEFFAWYVAYILLLGLIGYGLSTFLFIACLSLRVGLRQPKWLLAALGITFAMTLLFRLGLEIWVPPADLYDLLPKSVAVFLQRYF
;
A
#
# COMPACT_ATOMS: atom_id res chain seq x y z
N MET A 1 31.53 -4.94 12.43
CA MET A 1 30.77 -4.51 11.26
C MET A 1 29.34 -4.94 11.53
N SER A 2 28.53 -4.04 12.06
CA SER A 2 27.19 -4.35 12.57
C SER A 2 26.22 -4.51 11.39
N ALA A 3 25.18 -5.32 11.55
CA ALA A 3 24.11 -5.53 10.56
C ALA A 3 23.36 -4.26 10.11
N PHE A 4 23.74 -3.08 10.63
CA PHE A 4 23.28 -1.77 10.17
C PHE A 4 24.12 -1.19 9.03
N ASP A 5 25.34 -1.69 8.80
CA ASP A 5 26.14 -1.28 7.64
C ASP A 5 25.67 -1.96 6.35
N GLU A 6 25.08 -3.16 6.45
CA GLU A 6 24.54 -3.91 5.30
C GLU A 6 23.22 -3.32 4.76
N ASP A 7 22.51 -2.48 5.50
CA ASP A 7 21.25 -1.85 5.06
C ASP A 7 21.47 -0.51 4.32
N SER A 8 22.73 -0.04 4.25
CA SER A 8 23.13 0.97 3.27
C SER A 8 23.35 0.38 1.87
N ALA A 9 23.20 -0.95 1.73
CA ALA A 9 23.23 -1.62 0.46
C ALA A 9 22.00 -1.19 -0.37
N GLN A 10 22.29 -0.27 -1.30
CA GLN A 10 21.63 -0.19 -2.60
C GLN A 10 20.43 0.75 -2.71
N GLU A 11 20.47 1.93 -2.08
CA GLU A 11 19.78 3.07 -2.71
C GLU A 11 20.57 3.52 -3.95
N GLY A 12 20.28 2.90 -5.08
CA GLY A 12 20.83 3.34 -6.35
C GLY A 12 20.49 4.81 -6.59
N VAL A 13 21.50 5.61 -6.95
CA VAL A 13 21.31 6.97 -7.50
C VAL A 13 20.13 7.05 -8.49
N PRO A 14 19.92 6.10 -9.44
CA PRO A 14 18.73 6.11 -10.29
C PRO A 14 17.41 6.00 -9.51
N GLY A 15 17.30 5.12 -8.51
CA GLY A 15 16.08 4.94 -7.73
C GLY A 15 15.66 6.21 -6.99
N ARG A 16 16.61 6.86 -6.31
CA ARG A 16 16.37 8.14 -5.61
C ARG A 16 15.88 9.22 -6.55
N ALA A 17 16.47 9.32 -7.75
CA ALA A 17 16.06 10.31 -8.74
C ALA A 17 14.67 10.03 -9.31
N VAL A 18 14.33 8.77 -9.62
CA VAL A 18 13.00 8.42 -10.14
C VAL A 18 11.93 8.66 -9.08
N VAL A 19 12.17 8.29 -7.81
CA VAL A 19 11.24 8.54 -6.70
C VAL A 19 11.04 10.05 -6.49
N ALA A 20 12.12 10.83 -6.48
CA ALA A 20 12.05 12.28 -6.33
C ALA A 20 11.23 12.94 -7.45
N LEU A 21 11.46 12.53 -8.70
CA LEU A 21 10.71 13.01 -9.85
C LEU A 21 9.24 12.58 -9.79
N PHE A 22 8.96 11.34 -9.39
CA PHE A 22 7.60 10.85 -9.22
C PHE A 22 6.81 11.72 -8.23
N PHE A 23 7.35 11.96 -7.04
CA PHE A 23 6.68 12.79 -6.04
C PHE A 23 6.58 14.25 -6.45
N LEU A 24 7.56 14.79 -7.18
CA LEU A 24 7.47 16.14 -7.75
C LEU A 24 6.34 16.25 -8.77
N VAL A 25 6.28 15.32 -9.73
CA VAL A 25 5.22 15.28 -10.75
C VAL A 25 3.85 15.07 -10.10
N PHE A 26 3.76 14.18 -9.10
CA PHE A 26 2.52 13.92 -8.37
C PHE A 26 2.06 15.15 -7.58
N GLY A 27 2.96 15.80 -6.84
CA GLY A 27 2.65 16.99 -6.06
C GLY A 27 2.23 18.17 -6.94
N VAL A 28 3.04 18.50 -7.97
CA VAL A 28 2.75 19.60 -8.89
C VAL A 28 1.51 19.30 -9.74
N GLY A 29 1.37 18.07 -10.24
CA GLY A 29 0.21 17.63 -11.01
C GLY A 29 -1.07 17.66 -10.18
N GLY A 30 -1.02 17.19 -8.93
CA GLY A 30 -2.15 17.26 -8.00
C GLY A 30 -2.58 18.70 -7.72
N LEU A 31 -1.61 19.62 -7.50
CA LEU A 31 -1.90 21.05 -7.35
C LEU A 31 -2.51 21.66 -8.60
N ALA A 32 -2.00 21.32 -9.78
CA ALA A 32 -2.53 21.81 -11.05
C ALA A 32 -3.96 21.32 -11.32
N LEU A 33 -4.29 20.11 -10.86
CA LEU A 33 -5.61 19.50 -11.03
C LEU A 33 -6.59 19.86 -9.90
N MET A 34 -6.12 20.47 -8.81
CA MET A 34 -6.95 20.83 -7.66
C MET A 34 -8.21 21.62 -8.03
N PRO A 35 -8.18 22.65 -8.91
CA PRO A 35 -9.38 23.40 -9.26
C PRO A 35 -10.51 22.55 -9.87
N TYR A 36 -10.17 21.38 -10.42
CA TYR A 36 -11.12 20.44 -11.02
C TYR A 36 -11.58 19.35 -10.04
N GLN A 37 -10.83 19.10 -8.95
CA GLN A 37 -11.09 18.02 -8.00
C GLN A 37 -11.70 18.52 -6.68
N THR A 38 -11.48 19.78 -6.32
CA THR A 38 -11.99 20.37 -5.07
C THR A 38 -12.97 21.51 -5.38
N GLY A 39 -14.21 21.36 -4.93
CA GLY A 39 -15.19 22.45 -4.89
C GLY A 39 -15.06 23.28 -3.61
N THR A 40 -15.50 24.53 -3.67
CA THR A 40 -15.75 25.34 -2.47
C THR A 40 -17.09 24.93 -1.87
N SER A 41 -17.13 24.72 -0.55
CA SER A 41 -18.40 24.40 0.12
C SER A 41 -19.20 25.69 0.29
N PRO A 42 -20.49 25.75 -0.13
CA PRO A 42 -21.37 26.87 0.19
C PRO A 42 -21.75 26.78 1.67
N GLY A 43 -21.11 27.58 2.51
CA GLY A 43 -21.41 27.65 3.94
C GLY A 43 -20.70 28.81 4.60
N ASP A 44 -21.28 29.29 5.71
CA ASP A 44 -20.73 30.35 6.58
C ASP A 44 -19.54 29.85 7.45
N GLU A 45 -19.02 28.67 7.12
CA GLU A 45 -17.89 28.07 7.82
C GLU A 45 -16.59 28.75 7.37
N GLY A 46 -15.71 29.03 8.33
CA GLY A 46 -14.47 29.75 8.09
C GLY A 46 -13.59 29.11 7.01
N TRP A 47 -12.68 29.89 6.44
CA TRP A 47 -11.76 29.46 5.38
C TRP A 47 -10.95 28.18 5.71
N PHE A 48 -10.84 27.81 6.98
CA PHE A 48 -10.13 26.61 7.45
C PHE A 48 -10.89 25.29 7.29
N THR A 49 -12.22 25.31 7.13
CA THR A 49 -13.02 24.09 6.87
C THR A 49 -13.16 23.80 5.38
N GLN A 50 -12.63 24.68 4.54
CA GLN A 50 -12.78 24.54 3.10
C GLN A 50 -12.10 23.26 2.60
N PRO A 51 -12.78 22.45 1.75
CA PRO A 51 -12.25 21.16 1.29
C PRO A 51 -10.90 21.22 0.58
N TRP A 52 -10.55 22.37 -0.01
CA TRP A 52 -9.29 22.57 -0.74
C TRP A 52 -8.09 22.82 0.18
N LEU A 53 -8.28 23.23 1.44
CA LEU A 53 -7.18 23.70 2.27
C LEU A 53 -6.17 22.58 2.60
N MET A 54 -6.64 21.43 3.08
CA MET A 54 -5.77 20.31 3.44
C MET A 54 -5.04 19.70 2.23
N PRO A 55 -5.71 19.46 1.09
CA PRO A 55 -5.03 19.08 -0.14
C PRO A 55 -3.98 20.12 -0.57
N LEU A 56 -4.25 21.41 -0.43
CA LEU A 56 -3.31 22.47 -0.84
C LEU A 56 -2.06 22.45 0.02
N LEU A 57 -2.23 22.37 1.33
CA LEU A 57 -1.11 22.33 2.28
C LEU A 57 -0.24 21.08 2.08
N THR A 58 -0.87 19.91 1.96
CA THR A 58 -0.16 18.64 1.83
C THR A 58 0.55 18.49 0.48
N LEU A 59 -0.14 18.78 -0.63
CA LEU A 59 0.45 18.74 -1.97
C LEU A 59 1.47 19.87 -2.17
N GLY A 60 1.24 21.05 -1.58
CA GLY A 60 2.18 22.16 -1.56
C GLY A 60 3.48 21.80 -0.86
N LEU A 61 3.39 21.24 0.35
CA LEU A 61 4.56 20.78 1.10
C LEU A 61 5.28 19.64 0.38
N LEU A 62 4.55 18.64 -0.13
CA LEU A 62 5.11 17.53 -0.90
C LEU A 62 5.85 18.03 -2.15
N GLY A 63 5.21 18.92 -2.93
CA GLY A 63 5.79 19.49 -4.14
C GLY A 63 7.03 20.33 -3.85
N ALA A 64 7.00 21.17 -2.82
CA ALA A 64 8.15 21.99 -2.41
C ALA A 64 9.31 21.12 -1.92
N ALA A 65 9.06 20.15 -1.03
CA ALA A 65 10.08 19.25 -0.53
C ALA A 65 10.70 18.41 -1.67
N SER A 66 9.86 17.88 -2.56
CA SER A 66 10.33 17.11 -3.71
C SER A 66 11.14 17.96 -4.67
N LEU A 67 10.74 19.22 -4.89
CA LEU A 67 11.49 20.16 -5.74
C LEU A 67 12.87 20.46 -5.14
N ILE A 68 12.94 20.77 -3.84
CA ILE A 68 14.20 21.00 -3.14
C ILE A 68 15.12 19.78 -3.30
N TYR A 69 14.56 18.57 -3.13
CA TYR A 69 15.32 17.35 -3.26
C TYR A 69 15.82 17.11 -4.70
N VAL A 70 14.97 17.28 -5.72
CA VAL A 70 15.38 17.19 -7.13
C VAL A 70 16.47 18.20 -7.47
N VAL A 71 16.37 19.45 -6.99
CA VAL A 71 17.40 20.48 -7.17
C VAL A 71 18.71 20.06 -6.49
N ALA A 72 18.66 19.46 -5.30
CA ALA A 72 19.84 18.94 -4.63
C ALA A 72 20.52 17.82 -5.45
N LEU A 73 19.74 16.85 -5.93
CA LEU A 73 20.24 15.77 -6.81
C LEU A 73 20.86 16.34 -8.10
N TRP A 74 20.23 17.35 -8.69
CA TRP A 74 20.74 18.03 -9.89
C TRP A 74 22.08 18.74 -9.63
N ARG A 75 22.19 19.47 -8.52
CA ARG A 75 23.45 20.13 -8.11
C ARG A 75 24.56 19.13 -7.82
N ASN A 76 24.24 17.94 -7.32
CA ASN A 76 25.19 16.87 -7.06
C ASN A 76 25.59 16.07 -8.32
N GLY A 77 25.05 16.45 -9.50
CA GLY A 77 25.30 15.75 -10.75
C GLY A 77 24.77 14.30 -10.76
N GLU A 78 23.73 14.02 -9.98
CA GLU A 78 23.12 12.69 -9.89
C GLU A 78 22.30 12.33 -11.14
N PHE A 79 21.90 13.33 -11.93
CA PHE A 79 21.30 13.17 -13.26
C PHE A 79 22.31 12.97 -14.40
N ALA A 80 23.60 12.78 -14.09
CA ALA A 80 24.61 12.50 -15.11
C ALA A 80 24.31 11.18 -15.84
N ARG A 81 24.50 11.17 -17.16
CA ARG A 81 24.19 10.01 -18.03
C ARG A 81 24.90 8.71 -17.62
N GLU A 82 26.06 8.81 -17.01
CA GLU A 82 26.82 7.67 -16.48
C GLU A 82 26.11 7.00 -15.30
N LYS A 83 25.51 7.81 -14.40
CA LYS A 83 24.77 7.34 -13.23
C LYS A 83 23.34 6.91 -13.59
N MET A 84 22.78 7.48 -14.66
CA MET A 84 21.48 7.13 -15.24
C MET A 84 21.62 6.26 -16.50
N SER A 85 22.51 5.28 -16.45
CA SER A 85 22.62 4.32 -17.55
C SER A 85 21.35 3.46 -17.65
N GLY A 86 21.00 3.02 -18.87
CA GLY A 86 19.83 2.15 -19.08
C GLY A 86 19.90 0.84 -18.28
N ALA A 87 21.12 0.31 -18.06
CA ALA A 87 21.34 -0.86 -17.22
C ALA A 87 21.01 -0.60 -15.74
N ALA A 88 21.37 0.58 -15.22
CA ALA A 88 21.07 0.96 -13.84
C ALA A 88 19.56 1.16 -13.62
N LEU A 89 18.86 1.79 -14.58
CA LEU A 89 17.40 1.93 -14.54
C LEU A 89 16.68 0.57 -14.66
N ALA A 90 17.17 -0.33 -15.51
CA ALA A 90 16.61 -1.67 -15.65
C ALA A 90 16.81 -2.51 -14.37
N GLY A 91 17.95 -2.38 -13.69
CA GLY A 91 18.20 -3.01 -12.41
C GLY A 91 17.21 -2.55 -11.33
N GLU A 92 16.95 -1.25 -11.25
CA GLU A 92 15.97 -0.68 -10.32
C GLU A 92 14.54 -1.13 -10.62
N ALA A 93 14.14 -1.10 -11.90
CA ALA A 93 12.83 -1.58 -12.33
C ALA A 93 12.62 -3.06 -11.99
N TRP A 94 13.68 -3.87 -12.05
CA TRP A 94 13.63 -5.28 -11.65
C TRP A 94 13.40 -5.45 -10.14
N ILE A 95 14.02 -4.63 -9.31
CA ILE A 95 13.77 -4.61 -7.86
C ILE A 95 12.32 -4.24 -7.59
N TRP A 96 11.80 -3.22 -8.25
CA TRP A 96 10.40 -2.80 -8.09
C TRP A 96 9.43 -3.85 -8.58
N LEU A 97 9.74 -4.56 -9.66
CA LEU A 97 8.93 -5.68 -10.15
C LEU A 97 8.87 -6.82 -9.13
N LYS A 98 9.96 -7.11 -8.40
CA LYS A 98 9.93 -8.05 -7.27
C LYS A 98 9.02 -7.57 -6.15
N SER A 99 9.05 -6.27 -5.83
CA SER A 99 8.14 -5.70 -4.83
C SER A 99 6.68 -5.73 -5.29
N ALA A 100 6.43 -5.57 -6.60
CA ALA A 100 5.10 -5.65 -7.19
C ALA A 100 4.46 -7.05 -7.05
N GLU A 101 5.27 -8.11 -6.86
CA GLU A 101 4.76 -9.43 -6.51
C GLU A 101 3.94 -9.40 -5.21
N PHE A 102 4.43 -8.71 -4.17
CA PHE A 102 3.71 -8.58 -2.89
C PHE A 102 2.42 -7.78 -3.03
N PHE A 103 2.43 -6.77 -3.90
CA PHE A 103 1.21 -6.05 -4.25
C PHE A 103 0.19 -6.98 -4.93
N ALA A 104 0.64 -7.86 -5.85
CA ALA A 104 -0.24 -8.83 -6.49
C ALA A 104 -0.86 -9.82 -5.49
N TRP A 105 -0.11 -10.26 -4.47
CA TRP A 105 -0.66 -11.07 -3.37
C TRP A 105 -1.78 -10.33 -2.62
N TYR A 106 -1.62 -9.03 -2.38
CA TYR A 106 -2.65 -8.21 -1.73
C TYR A 106 -3.89 -8.01 -2.63
N VAL A 107 -3.70 -7.80 -3.93
CA VAL A 107 -4.81 -7.74 -4.89
C VAL A 107 -5.57 -9.07 -4.91
N ALA A 108 -4.87 -10.21 -4.95
CA ALA A 108 -5.50 -11.52 -4.86
C ALA A 108 -6.31 -11.69 -3.56
N TYR A 109 -5.79 -11.21 -2.44
CA TYR A 109 -6.53 -11.18 -1.17
C TYR A 109 -7.83 -10.36 -1.27
N ILE A 110 -7.79 -9.16 -1.84
CA ILE A 110 -9.00 -8.33 -2.03
C ILE A 110 -10.04 -9.06 -2.87
N LEU A 111 -9.62 -9.74 -3.94
CA LEU A 111 -10.54 -10.52 -4.78
C LEU A 111 -11.14 -11.71 -4.03
N LEU A 112 -10.35 -12.35 -3.18
CA LEU A 112 -10.83 -13.46 -2.36
C LEU A 112 -11.84 -13.02 -1.30
N LEU A 113 -11.77 -11.78 -0.81
CA LEU A 113 -12.73 -11.27 0.19
C LEU A 113 -14.18 -11.45 -0.24
N GLY A 114 -14.49 -11.12 -1.50
CA GLY A 114 -15.83 -11.30 -2.07
C GLY A 114 -16.17 -12.77 -2.35
N LEU A 115 -15.17 -13.60 -2.64
CA LEU A 115 -15.40 -14.98 -3.02
C LEU A 115 -15.63 -15.89 -1.81
N ILE A 116 -14.73 -15.85 -0.81
CA ILE A 116 -14.67 -16.82 0.28
C ILE A 116 -14.77 -16.19 1.68
N GLY A 117 -14.92 -14.87 1.76
CA GLY A 117 -15.13 -14.13 3.01
C GLY A 117 -13.84 -13.74 3.70
N TYR A 118 -13.95 -12.86 4.70
CA TYR A 118 -12.80 -12.20 5.33
C TYR A 118 -11.85 -13.18 6.04
N GLY A 119 -12.39 -14.08 6.87
CA GLY A 119 -11.56 -14.99 7.67
C GLY A 119 -10.71 -15.92 6.81
N LEU A 120 -11.34 -16.63 5.86
CA LEU A 120 -10.62 -17.58 5.02
C LEU A 120 -9.64 -16.88 4.06
N SER A 121 -10.03 -15.75 3.48
CA SER A 121 -9.16 -14.94 2.63
C SER A 121 -7.92 -14.46 3.37
N THR A 122 -8.10 -13.98 4.61
CA THR A 122 -7.00 -13.51 5.45
C THR A 122 -6.06 -14.65 5.81
N PHE A 123 -6.60 -15.83 6.17
CA PHE A 123 -5.77 -17.01 6.47
C PHE A 123 -4.95 -17.44 5.25
N LEU A 124 -5.59 -17.59 4.09
CA LEU A 124 -4.90 -17.97 2.86
C LEU A 124 -3.84 -16.95 2.46
N PHE A 125 -4.15 -15.66 2.57
CA PHE A 125 -3.19 -14.59 2.29
C PHE A 125 -1.95 -14.71 3.19
N ILE A 126 -2.12 -14.77 4.51
CA ILE A 126 -1.00 -14.83 5.45
C ILE A 126 -0.23 -16.15 5.29
N ALA A 127 -0.90 -17.28 5.09
CA ALA A 127 -0.28 -18.58 4.90
C ALA A 127 0.55 -18.63 3.61
N CYS A 128 -0.02 -18.21 2.47
CA CYS A 128 0.68 -18.18 1.19
C CYS A 128 1.87 -17.22 1.22
N LEU A 129 1.73 -16.04 1.84
CA LEU A 129 2.83 -15.09 1.99
C LEU A 129 3.95 -15.65 2.86
N SER A 130 3.60 -16.31 3.97
CA SER A 130 4.56 -16.97 4.86
C SER A 130 5.36 -18.04 4.12
N LEU A 131 4.70 -18.88 3.32
CA LEU A 131 5.35 -19.89 2.49
C LEU A 131 6.26 -19.26 1.41
N ARG A 132 5.84 -18.13 0.83
CA ARG A 132 6.58 -17.41 -0.21
C ARG A 132 7.85 -16.75 0.30
N VAL A 133 7.82 -16.22 1.52
CA VAL A 133 8.99 -15.64 2.22
C VAL A 133 9.93 -16.74 2.77
N GLY A 134 9.50 -18.01 2.74
CA GLY A 134 10.32 -19.15 3.17
C GLY A 134 10.05 -19.62 4.60
N LEU A 135 9.04 -19.07 5.27
CA LEU A 135 8.58 -19.48 6.60
C LEU A 135 7.75 -20.77 6.51
N ARG A 136 8.40 -21.87 6.14
CA ARG A 136 7.75 -23.17 5.86
C ARG A 136 7.54 -24.06 7.08
N GLN A 137 8.02 -23.67 8.25
CA GLN A 137 7.84 -24.45 9.47
C GLN A 137 6.37 -24.40 9.93
N PRO A 138 5.79 -25.52 10.42
CA PRO A 138 4.38 -25.60 10.80
C PRO A 138 3.98 -24.60 11.89
N LYS A 139 4.93 -24.16 12.73
CA LYS A 139 4.73 -23.09 13.72
C LYS A 139 4.23 -21.78 13.08
N TRP A 140 4.67 -21.46 11.87
CA TRP A 140 4.27 -20.24 11.16
C TRP A 140 2.87 -20.35 10.58
N LEU A 141 2.46 -21.56 10.15
CA LEU A 141 1.09 -21.80 9.72
C LEU A 141 0.10 -21.73 10.91
N LEU A 142 0.51 -22.24 12.08
CA LEU A 142 -0.27 -22.10 13.31
C LEU A 142 -0.35 -20.64 13.78
N ALA A 143 0.74 -19.88 13.68
CA ALA A 143 0.74 -18.45 13.96
C ALA A 143 -0.17 -17.69 12.99
N ALA A 144 -0.15 -18.03 11.70
CA ALA A 144 -1.05 -17.48 10.68
C ALA A 144 -2.51 -17.76 11.03
N LEU A 145 -2.84 -19.00 11.42
CA LEU A 145 -4.19 -19.34 11.87
C LEU A 145 -4.59 -18.54 13.11
N GLY A 146 -3.70 -18.46 14.10
CA GLY A 146 -3.93 -17.73 15.35
C GLY A 146 -4.17 -16.24 15.13
N ILE A 147 -3.36 -15.59 14.29
CA ILE A 147 -3.53 -14.15 14.01
C ILE A 147 -4.78 -13.89 13.18
N THR A 148 -5.12 -14.75 12.22
CA THR A 148 -6.38 -14.63 11.47
C THR A 148 -7.57 -14.72 12.42
N PHE A 149 -7.58 -15.71 13.30
CA PHE A 149 -8.66 -15.87 14.28
C PHE A 149 -8.74 -14.65 15.19
N ALA A 150 -7.61 -14.20 15.76
CA ALA A 150 -7.54 -13.01 16.60
C ALA A 150 -8.06 -11.75 15.89
N MET A 151 -7.69 -11.53 14.62
CA MET A 151 -8.19 -10.41 13.83
C MET A 151 -9.69 -10.50 13.58
N THR A 152 -10.20 -11.66 13.16
CA THR A 152 -11.63 -11.84 12.95
C THR A 152 -12.43 -11.59 14.23
N LEU A 153 -11.95 -12.07 15.38
CA LEU A 153 -12.56 -11.79 16.68
C LEU A 153 -12.47 -10.32 17.05
N LEU A 154 -11.33 -9.67 16.84
CA LEU A 154 -11.17 -8.25 17.15
C LEU A 154 -12.12 -7.39 16.33
N PHE A 155 -12.25 -7.65 15.03
CA PHE A 155 -13.20 -6.92 14.18
C PHE A 155 -14.65 -7.19 14.57
N ARG A 156 -14.98 -8.44 14.90
CA ARG A 156 -16.36 -8.83 15.22
C ARG A 156 -16.79 -8.41 16.63
N LEU A 157 -15.97 -8.69 17.63
CA LEU A 157 -16.27 -8.45 19.05
C LEU A 157 -15.86 -7.05 19.51
N GLY A 158 -14.81 -6.48 18.93
CA GLY A 158 -14.29 -5.16 19.33
C GLY A 158 -14.92 -4.01 18.55
N LEU A 159 -15.05 -4.16 17.23
CA LEU A 159 -15.43 -3.06 16.33
C LEU A 159 -16.86 -3.19 15.75
N GLU A 160 -17.54 -4.32 15.96
CA GLU A 160 -18.88 -4.64 15.44
C GLU A 160 -19.05 -4.34 13.93
N ILE A 161 -17.97 -4.41 13.16
CA ILE A 161 -17.99 -4.12 11.72
C ILE A 161 -18.69 -5.28 11.00
N TRP A 162 -19.68 -4.96 10.19
CA TRP A 162 -20.32 -5.92 9.31
C TRP A 162 -19.45 -6.15 8.07
N VAL A 163 -19.02 -7.39 7.88
CA VAL A 163 -18.23 -7.80 6.71
C VAL A 163 -19.20 -8.21 5.59
N PRO A 164 -18.96 -7.80 4.33
CA PRO A 164 -19.79 -8.20 3.20
C PRO A 164 -19.87 -9.73 3.08
N PRO A 165 -21.05 -10.30 2.77
CA PRO A 165 -21.20 -11.73 2.57
C PRO A 165 -20.41 -12.18 1.35
N ALA A 166 -19.83 -13.38 1.45
CA ALA A 166 -19.07 -13.99 0.38
C ALA A 166 -19.98 -14.78 -0.57
N ASP A 167 -19.68 -14.76 -1.87
CA ASP A 167 -20.41 -15.50 -2.91
C ASP A 167 -20.44 -17.02 -2.63
N LEU A 168 -19.40 -17.56 -1.98
CA LEU A 168 -19.34 -18.97 -1.57
C LEU A 168 -20.46 -19.34 -0.58
N TYR A 169 -20.97 -18.39 0.20
CA TYR A 169 -22.01 -18.66 1.18
C TYR A 169 -23.36 -18.99 0.54
N ASP A 170 -23.61 -18.59 -0.71
CA ASP A 170 -24.84 -18.89 -1.43
C ASP A 170 -24.92 -20.35 -1.92
N LEU A 171 -23.77 -21.03 -2.00
CA LEU A 171 -23.66 -22.43 -2.40
C LEU A 171 -23.79 -23.39 -1.20
N LEU A 172 -23.71 -22.88 0.03
CA LEU A 172 -23.77 -23.69 1.25
C LEU A 172 -25.22 -23.94 1.70
N PRO A 173 -25.48 -25.05 2.44
CA PRO A 173 -26.77 -25.26 3.08
C PRO A 173 -27.14 -24.05 3.96
N LYS A 174 -28.41 -23.62 3.89
CA LYS A 174 -28.91 -22.39 4.55
C LYS A 174 -28.51 -22.26 6.02
N SER A 175 -28.46 -23.37 6.77
CA SER A 175 -28.04 -23.38 8.18
C SER A 175 -26.57 -23.01 8.40
N VAL A 176 -25.69 -23.43 7.50
CA VAL A 176 -24.24 -23.16 7.55
C VAL A 176 -23.94 -21.75 7.02
N ALA A 177 -24.62 -21.34 5.95
CA ALA A 177 -24.49 -20.00 5.37
C ALA A 177 -24.86 -18.91 6.39
N VAL A 178 -26.00 -19.08 7.09
CA VAL A 178 -26.45 -18.14 8.12
C VAL A 178 -25.49 -18.09 9.31
N PHE A 179 -24.91 -19.23 9.70
CA PHE A 179 -23.90 -19.26 10.76
C PHE A 179 -22.64 -18.48 10.36
N LEU A 180 -22.11 -18.73 9.16
CA LEU A 180 -20.93 -18.03 8.66
C LEU A 180 -21.21 -16.53 8.54
N GLN A 181 -22.26 -16.12 7.82
CA GLN A 181 -22.65 -14.70 7.69
C GLN A 181 -22.87 -13.99 9.04
N ARG A 182 -23.33 -14.72 10.07
CA ARG A 182 -23.59 -14.14 11.40
C ARG A 182 -22.35 -14.03 12.26
N TYR A 183 -21.29 -14.80 12.03
CA TYR A 183 -20.14 -14.84 12.92
C TYR A 183 -18.78 -14.54 12.24
N PHE A 184 -18.68 -14.67 10.91
CA PHE A 184 -17.42 -14.67 10.12
C PHE A 184 -17.54 -13.95 8.77
#